data_AF-A0A077XZE9-F1
#
_entry.id   AF-A0A077XZE9-F1
#
_cell.length_a   1.000
_cell.length_b   1.000
_cell.length_c   1.000
_cell.angle_alpha   90.00
_cell.angle_beta   90.00
_cell.angle_gamma   90.00
#
_symmetry.space_group_name_H-M   'P 1'
#
loop_
_entity.id
_entity.type
_entity.pdbx_description
1 polymer ?
#
loop_
_entity_poly.entity_id
_entity_poly.type
_entity_poly.pdbx_seq_one_letter_code
_entity_poly.pdbx_strand_id
1 'polypeptide(L)'
;MKKIILLVCLLTITSFVFGQSVSETKFATENNTSTQKYTYAYIVIKGKFLSKKLKVDVDLGETEEQMKVGKEYSDFLTNKKSYAAILNHMVDNGFELVETVDYNYVSSGDGGTSGIVFIMKKKRDDNQK
;
A
#
# COMPACT_ATOMS: atom_id res chain seq x y z
N MET A 1 -42.33 42.35 -9.25
CA MET A 1 -42.56 40.96 -8.76
C MET A 1 -42.09 39.84 -9.72
N LYS A 2 -41.55 40.13 -10.92
CA LYS A 2 -41.02 39.07 -11.83
C LYS A 2 -39.56 38.68 -11.59
N LYS A 3 -38.78 39.50 -10.86
CA LYS A 3 -37.36 39.26 -10.58
C LYS A 3 -37.09 38.41 -9.34
N ILE A 4 -38.05 38.30 -8.42
CA ILE A 4 -37.94 37.47 -7.20
C ILE A 4 -38.27 36.01 -7.51
N ILE A 5 -39.11 35.75 -8.50
CA ILE A 5 -39.47 34.38 -8.94
C ILE A 5 -38.25 33.65 -9.55
N LEU A 6 -37.34 34.39 -10.21
CA LEU A 6 -36.14 33.80 -10.81
C LEU A 6 -35.08 33.40 -9.77
N LEU A 7 -35.07 34.03 -8.59
CA LEU A 7 -34.10 33.73 -7.53
C LEU A 7 -34.49 32.48 -6.73
N VAL A 8 -35.78 32.13 -6.68
CA VAL A 8 -36.28 30.93 -5.97
C VAL A 8 -36.06 29.66 -6.79
N CYS A 9 -36.05 29.73 -8.13
CA CYS A 9 -35.73 28.57 -8.99
C CYS A 9 -34.24 28.18 -8.98
N LEU A 10 -33.33 29.04 -8.51
CA LEU A 10 -31.89 28.77 -8.53
C LEU A 10 -31.39 27.99 -7.29
N LEU A 11 -32.23 27.81 -6.26
CA LEU A 11 -31.87 27.20 -4.98
C LEU A 11 -32.17 25.70 -4.88
N THR A 12 -32.70 25.05 -5.92
CA THR A 12 -33.19 23.66 -5.84
C THR A 12 -32.35 22.61 -6.57
N ILE A 13 -31.11 22.91 -7.00
CA ILE A 13 -30.31 21.97 -7.82
C ILE A 13 -29.15 21.31 -7.03
N THR A 14 -28.88 21.69 -5.79
CA THR A 14 -27.77 21.09 -5.02
C THR A 14 -28.26 19.93 -4.14
N SER A 15 -28.71 18.84 -4.76
CA SER A 15 -28.91 17.56 -4.05
C SER A 15 -28.69 16.37 -5.00
N PHE A 16 -27.62 16.39 -5.79
CA PHE A 16 -27.08 15.14 -6.34
C PHE A 16 -26.20 14.51 -5.27
N VAL A 17 -26.82 13.63 -4.49
CA VAL A 17 -26.17 12.72 -3.55
C VAL A 17 -25.23 11.83 -4.35
N PHE A 18 -23.92 12.00 -4.14
CA PHE A 18 -22.91 11.02 -4.55
C PHE A 18 -23.10 9.76 -3.69
N GLY A 19 -23.99 8.87 -4.12
CA GLY A 19 -24.04 7.50 -3.65
C GLY A 19 -22.98 6.70 -4.39
N GLN A 20 -21.71 6.76 -3.98
CA GLN A 20 -20.76 5.72 -4.36
C GLN A 20 -21.12 4.46 -3.57
N SER A 21 -21.85 3.54 -4.20
CA SER A 21 -21.89 2.16 -3.71
C SER A 21 -20.51 1.56 -3.92
N VAL A 22 -19.73 1.46 -2.84
CA VAL A 22 -18.55 0.59 -2.82
C VAL A 22 -19.06 -0.83 -2.99
N SER A 23 -18.89 -1.40 -4.19
CA SER A 23 -19.01 -2.85 -4.32
C SER A 23 -17.87 -3.45 -3.53
N GLU A 24 -18.18 -4.09 -2.41
CA GLU A 24 -17.26 -5.05 -1.80
C GLU A 24 -16.82 -6.00 -2.90
N THR A 25 -15.54 -5.95 -3.26
CA THR A 25 -14.89 -7.03 -3.99
C THR A 25 -14.92 -8.22 -3.04
N LYS A 26 -15.94 -9.08 -3.21
CA LYS A 26 -15.90 -10.43 -2.66
C LYS A 26 -14.67 -11.09 -3.25
N PHE A 27 -13.60 -11.15 -2.48
CA PHE A 27 -12.53 -12.09 -2.76
C PHE A 27 -13.20 -13.45 -2.85
N ALA A 28 -13.18 -14.04 -4.05
CA ALA A 28 -13.54 -15.42 -4.22
C ALA A 28 -12.52 -16.24 -3.43
N THR A 29 -12.88 -16.57 -2.18
CA THR A 29 -12.18 -17.59 -1.43
C THR A 29 -12.52 -18.92 -2.11
N GLU A 30 -11.75 -19.25 -3.15
CA GLU A 30 -11.60 -20.62 -3.60
C GLU A 30 -10.88 -21.38 -2.48
N ASN A 31 -11.69 -21.97 -1.60
CA ASN A 31 -11.24 -22.97 -0.65
C ASN A 31 -10.79 -24.20 -1.44
N ASN A 32 -9.48 -24.42 -1.58
CA ASN A 32 -8.91 -25.76 -1.70
C ASN A 32 -7.40 -25.78 -1.46
N THR A 33 -6.98 -26.79 -0.69
CA THR A 33 -5.62 -27.32 -0.44
C THR A 33 -4.80 -26.71 0.71
N SER A 34 -4.56 -27.55 1.73
CA SER A 34 -3.48 -27.50 2.73
C SER A 34 -3.02 -26.10 3.15
N THR A 35 -3.55 -25.58 4.27
CA THR A 35 -3.22 -24.27 4.87
C THR A 35 -1.73 -24.15 5.19
N GLN A 36 -0.97 -23.81 4.16
CA GLN A 36 0.44 -23.56 4.28
C GLN A 36 0.62 -22.14 4.81
N LYS A 37 1.14 -22.02 6.03
CA LYS A 37 1.39 -20.72 6.66
C LYS A 37 2.55 -20.04 5.92
N TYR A 38 2.23 -19.01 5.15
CA TYR A 38 3.21 -18.19 4.46
C TYR A 38 3.54 -16.95 5.29
N THR A 39 4.82 -16.58 5.32
CA THR A 39 5.27 -15.31 5.88
C THR A 39 5.34 -14.28 4.77
N TYR A 40 4.63 -13.17 4.92
CA TYR A 40 4.63 -12.06 3.98
C TYR A 40 5.39 -10.87 4.57
N ALA A 41 6.01 -10.10 3.68
CA ALA A 41 6.58 -8.79 3.96
C ALA A 41 5.80 -7.73 3.19
N TYR A 42 5.37 -6.69 3.89
CA TYR A 42 4.74 -5.52 3.28
C TYR A 42 5.74 -4.37 3.33
N ILE A 43 6.15 -3.91 2.15
CA ILE A 43 7.20 -2.91 2.02
C ILE A 43 6.59 -1.64 1.44
N VAL A 44 6.37 -0.66 2.31
CA VAL A 44 5.83 0.65 1.91
C VAL A 44 6.99 1.55 1.52
N ILE A 45 6.97 2.04 0.28
CA ILE A 45 8.03 2.87 -0.29
C ILE A 45 7.46 4.20 -0.72
N LYS A 46 8.03 5.29 -0.18
CA LYS A 46 7.62 6.66 -0.47
C LYS A 46 8.82 7.51 -0.87
N GLY A 47 8.59 8.57 -1.64
CA GLY A 47 9.61 9.61 -1.83
C GLY A 47 9.96 10.26 -0.49
N LYS A 48 11.25 10.47 -0.22
CA LYS A 48 11.69 11.26 0.95
C LYS A 48 11.57 12.74 0.59
N PHE A 49 10.86 13.50 1.43
CA PHE A 49 10.59 14.93 1.21
C PHE A 49 11.89 15.69 0.86
N LEU A 50 11.86 16.44 -0.24
CA LEU A 50 13.00 17.22 -0.78
C LEU A 50 14.26 16.39 -1.13
N SER A 51 14.13 15.08 -1.36
CA SER A 51 15.24 14.22 -1.74
C SER A 51 14.89 13.28 -2.89
N LYS A 52 15.87 12.95 -3.72
CA LYS A 52 15.76 11.86 -4.73
C LYS A 52 15.87 10.45 -4.11
N LYS A 53 15.76 10.37 -2.79
CA LYS A 53 15.94 9.15 -1.99
C LYS A 53 14.57 8.63 -1.55
N LEU A 54 14.51 7.34 -1.25
CA LEU A 54 13.30 6.67 -0.81
C LEU A 54 13.28 6.58 0.73
N LYS A 55 12.08 6.71 1.30
CA LYS A 55 11.76 6.29 2.66
C LYS A 55 11.08 4.93 2.56
N VAL A 56 11.57 3.96 3.30
CA VAL A 56 11.10 2.57 3.24
C VAL A 56 10.65 2.14 4.63
N ASP A 57 9.50 1.48 4.69
CA ASP A 57 8.98 0.83 5.88
C ASP A 57 8.66 -0.62 5.55
N VAL A 58 9.21 -1.56 6.32
CA VAL A 58 9.10 -2.99 6.13
C VAL A 58 8.38 -3.59 7.33
N ASP A 59 7.21 -4.16 7.06
CA ASP A 59 6.44 -4.93 8.03
C ASP A 59 6.58 -6.43 7.73
N LEU A 60 7.06 -7.18 8.72
CA LEU A 60 7.22 -8.64 8.66
C LEU A 60 6.24 -9.39 9.58
N GLY A 61 5.38 -8.67 10.31
CA GLY A 61 4.46 -9.21 11.30
C GLY A 61 4.64 -8.63 12.71
N GLU A 62 3.82 -9.14 13.63
CA GLU A 62 3.61 -8.55 14.97
C GLU A 62 4.49 -9.16 16.08
N THR A 63 5.29 -10.20 15.81
CA THR A 63 6.18 -10.74 16.85
C THR A 63 7.35 -9.80 17.10
N GLU A 64 7.89 -9.77 18.32
CA GLU A 64 9.01 -8.88 18.66
C GLU A 64 10.23 -9.07 17.74
N GLU A 65 10.54 -10.32 17.40
CA GLU A 65 11.61 -10.65 16.44
C GLU A 65 11.32 -10.11 15.05
N GLN A 66 10.09 -10.27 14.55
CA GLN A 66 9.67 -9.76 13.24
C GLN A 66 9.70 -8.24 13.19
N MET A 67 9.20 -7.57 14.22
CA MET A 67 9.23 -6.11 14.33
C MET A 67 10.66 -5.57 14.35
N LYS A 68 11.57 -6.24 15.08
CA LYS A 68 12.98 -5.86 15.13
C LYS A 68 13.65 -6.00 13.77
N VAL A 69 13.51 -7.15 13.12
CA VAL A 69 14.10 -7.39 11.79
C VAL A 69 13.48 -6.48 10.74
N GLY A 70 12.16 -6.25 10.80
CA GLY A 70 11.45 -5.32 9.93
C GLY A 70 12.02 -3.90 10.07
N LYS A 71 12.22 -3.44 11.31
CA LYS A 71 12.88 -2.15 11.57
C LYS A 71 14.31 -2.08 11.02
N GLU A 72 15.12 -3.13 11.20
CA GLU A 72 16.48 -3.20 10.67
C GLU A 72 16.47 -3.10 9.13
N TYR A 73 15.54 -3.77 8.46
CA TYR A 73 15.35 -3.66 7.01
C TYR A 73 14.87 -2.26 6.59
N SER A 74 13.90 -1.66 7.29
CA SER A 74 13.44 -0.29 7.04
C SER A 74 14.58 0.71 7.09
N ASP A 75 15.44 0.60 8.11
CA ASP A 75 16.58 1.49 8.31
C ASP A 75 17.65 1.30 7.21
N PHE A 76 17.95 0.05 6.84
CA PHE A 76 18.93 -0.27 5.79
C PHE A 76 18.47 0.15 4.38
N LEU A 77 17.18 -0.03 4.09
CA LEU A 77 16.56 0.25 2.78
C LEU A 77 16.18 1.71 2.61
N THR A 78 16.00 2.44 3.71
CA THR A 78 15.83 3.89 3.64
C THR A 78 17.08 4.53 3.05
N ASN A 79 16.88 5.62 2.30
CA ASN A 79 17.89 6.36 1.54
C ASN A 79 18.40 5.69 0.25
N LYS A 80 17.94 4.49 -0.11
CA LYS A 80 18.15 3.95 -1.46
C LYS A 80 17.48 4.86 -2.50
N LYS A 81 18.01 4.87 -3.73
CA LYS A 81 17.54 5.75 -4.81
C LYS A 81 16.57 5.08 -5.78
N SER A 82 16.47 3.75 -5.75
CA SER A 82 15.69 2.98 -6.72
C SER A 82 14.92 1.85 -6.05
N TYR A 83 13.74 1.57 -6.60
CA TYR A 83 12.93 0.42 -6.20
C TYR A 83 13.64 -0.91 -6.45
N ALA A 84 14.41 -1.02 -7.54
CA ALA A 84 15.20 -2.20 -7.85
C ALA A 84 16.23 -2.54 -6.75
N ALA A 85 16.87 -1.53 -6.13
CA ALA A 85 17.80 -1.79 -5.04
C ALA A 85 17.10 -2.37 -3.79
N ILE A 86 15.84 -2.03 -3.59
CA ILE A 86 15.01 -2.57 -2.51
C ILE A 86 14.61 -4.00 -2.84
N LEU A 87 14.06 -4.24 -4.04
CA LEU A 87 13.66 -5.57 -4.49
C LEU A 87 14.81 -6.56 -4.48
N ASN A 88 15.98 -6.20 -5.03
CA ASN A 88 17.14 -7.07 -5.07
C ASN A 88 17.56 -7.50 -3.67
N HIS A 89 17.63 -6.55 -2.73
CA HIS A 89 17.98 -6.87 -1.35
C HIS A 89 16.98 -7.85 -0.71
N MET A 90 15.69 -7.66 -0.93
CA MET A 90 14.67 -8.57 -0.39
C MET A 90 14.74 -9.96 -1.04
N VAL A 91 15.03 -10.03 -2.35
CA VAL A 91 15.25 -11.28 -3.07
C VAL A 91 16.48 -12.02 -2.54
N ASP A 92 17.58 -11.31 -2.28
CA ASP A 92 18.79 -11.87 -1.67
C ASP A 92 18.50 -12.42 -0.26
N ASN A 93 17.53 -11.81 0.45
CA ASN A 93 17.03 -12.30 1.73
C ASN A 93 15.91 -13.34 1.58
N GLY A 94 15.75 -13.95 0.42
CA GLY A 94 14.82 -15.07 0.20
C GLY A 94 13.34 -14.67 0.15
N PHE A 95 13.03 -13.42 -0.18
CA PHE A 95 11.67 -13.01 -0.50
C PHE A 95 11.41 -13.02 -2.01
N GLU A 96 10.17 -13.23 -2.38
CA GLU A 96 9.70 -13.21 -3.76
C GLU A 96 8.61 -12.17 -3.90
N LEU A 97 8.70 -11.33 -4.94
CA LEU A 97 7.67 -10.32 -5.20
C LEU A 97 6.38 -11.02 -5.67
N VAL A 98 5.29 -10.80 -4.96
CA VAL A 98 3.96 -11.32 -5.30
C VAL A 98 3.15 -10.25 -6.01
N GLU A 99 3.14 -9.04 -5.44
CA GLU A 99 2.29 -7.96 -5.93
C GLU A 99 2.92 -6.60 -5.69
N THR A 100 2.57 -5.63 -6.55
CA THR A 100 2.88 -4.22 -6.39
C THR A 100 1.58 -3.44 -6.37
N VAL A 101 1.37 -2.64 -5.33
CA VAL A 101 0.16 -1.85 -5.14
C VAL A 101 0.53 -0.36 -5.11
N ASP A 102 -0.18 0.47 -5.86
CA ASP A 102 -0.02 1.91 -5.80
C ASP A 102 -0.57 2.44 -4.47
N TYR A 103 0.24 3.23 -3.76
CA TYR A 103 -0.15 3.87 -2.51
C TYR A 103 -0.43 5.35 -2.76
N ASN A 104 -1.71 5.68 -2.90
CA ASN A 104 -2.17 7.06 -3.04
C ASN A 104 -2.63 7.58 -1.68
N TYR A 105 -1.86 8.50 -1.09
CA TYR A 105 -2.30 9.21 0.10
C TYR A 105 -3.07 10.46 -0.30
N VAL A 106 -4.39 10.43 -0.11
CA VAL A 106 -5.27 11.57 -0.37
C VAL A 106 -5.47 12.33 0.94
N SER A 107 -4.82 13.47 1.08
CA SER A 107 -5.10 14.45 2.14
C SER A 107 -5.85 15.62 1.52
N SER A 108 -6.95 16.03 2.15
CA SER A 108 -7.85 17.10 1.68
C SER A 108 -7.09 18.37 1.26
N GLY A 109 -6.86 18.52 -0.05
CA GLY A 109 -6.24 19.70 -0.65
C GLY A 109 -4.74 19.62 -0.95
N ASP A 110 -4.06 18.50 -0.67
CA ASP A 110 -2.62 18.35 -0.94
C ASP A 110 -2.36 17.28 -2.01
N GLY A 111 -1.48 17.60 -2.96
CA GLY A 111 -0.90 16.66 -3.91
C GLY A 111 0.06 15.75 -3.18
N GLY A 112 -0.49 14.80 -2.42
CA GLY A 112 0.26 13.90 -1.55
C GLY A 112 1.36 13.13 -2.31
N THR A 113 2.39 12.73 -1.59
CA THR A 113 3.44 11.87 -2.15
C THR A 113 2.87 10.49 -2.43
N SER A 114 2.67 10.17 -3.70
CA SER A 114 2.37 8.80 -4.15
C SER A 114 3.54 7.87 -3.79
N GLY A 115 3.22 6.72 -3.22
CA GLY A 115 4.17 5.65 -2.93
C GLY A 115 3.77 4.36 -3.64
N ILE A 116 4.53 3.31 -3.38
CA ILE A 116 4.20 1.94 -3.80
C ILE A 116 4.34 1.00 -2.61
N VAL A 117 3.56 -0.06 -2.59
CA VAL A 117 3.70 -1.17 -1.65
C VAL A 117 4.13 -2.40 -2.43
N PHE A 118 5.24 -3.00 -2.03
CA PHE A 118 5.59 -4.35 -2.47
C PHE A 118 5.06 -5.35 -1.45
N ILE A 119 4.27 -6.30 -1.93
CA ILE A 119 3.86 -7.47 -1.17
C ILE A 119 4.78 -8.59 -1.59
N MET A 120 5.60 -9.06 -0.65
CA MET A 120 6.59 -10.08 -0.92
C MET A 120 6.35 -11.30 -0.02
N LYS A 121 6.58 -12.49 -0.56
CA LYS A 121 6.39 -13.76 0.12
C LYS A 121 7.75 -14.36 0.45
N LYS A 122 7.95 -14.78 1.70
CA LYS A 122 9.17 -15.49 2.09
C LYS A 122 9.19 -16.86 1.42
N LYS A 123 10.26 -17.18 0.70
CA LYS A 123 10.53 -18.51 0.18
C LYS A 123 10.68 -19.47 1.35
N ARG A 124 10.13 -20.68 1.22
CA ARG A 124 10.43 -21.75 2.17
C ARG A 124 11.87 -22.18 1.97
N ASP A 125 12.54 -22.53 3.05
CA ASP A 125 13.75 -23.33 2.94
C ASP A 125 13.31 -24.72 2.47
N ASP A 126 13.62 -25.07 1.23
CA ASP A 126 13.26 -26.36 0.61
C ASP A 126 13.99 -27.58 1.26
N ASN A 127 14.62 -27.39 2.42
CA ASN A 127 15.38 -28.40 3.17
C ASN A 127 14.55 -29.15 4.25
N GLN A 128 13.22 -29.09 4.21
CA GLN A 128 12.35 -29.93 5.05
C GLN A 128 11.54 -30.92 4.22
N LYS A 129 12.22 -31.81 3.50
CA LYS A 129 11.61 -33.00 2.90
C LYS A 129 12.36 -34.25 3.34
#